data_AF-A0A1I0WQI5-F1
#
_entry.id   AF-A0A1I0WQI5-F1
#
_cell.length_a   1.000
_cell.length_b   1.000
_cell.length_c   1.000
_cell.angle_alpha   90.00
_cell.angle_beta   90.00
_cell.angle_gamma   90.00
#
_symmetry.space_group_name_H-M   'P 1'
#
loop_
_entity.id
_entity.type
_entity.pdbx_description
1 polymer ?
#
loop_
_entity_poly.entity_id
_entity_poly.type
_entity_poly.pdbx_seq_one_letter_code
_entity_poly.pdbx_strand_id
1 'polypeptide(L)'
;MLEQLDDYSWREAFGYAGKEQGTFATYQGIEPVKVVQFAAPVSTEPFDREDVAEIIAMSDGENDGPNWIGIFKLKDGRYASIDAGCDYTGWDCQACGYAEVCGTLEEMIKWGLSDEQRKRLGLSVDKHGEA
;
A
#
# COMPACT_ATOMS: atom_id res chain seq x y z
N MET A 1 5.43 -15.49 -6.15
CA MET A 1 5.78 -14.08 -5.88
C MET A 1 6.09 -13.41 -7.20
N LEU A 2 5.71 -12.15 -7.37
CA LEU A 2 5.98 -11.39 -8.60
C LEU A 2 7.40 -10.81 -8.55
N GLU A 3 8.17 -10.92 -9.63
CA GLU A 3 9.60 -10.55 -9.67
C GLU A 3 9.83 -9.06 -9.35
N GLN A 4 8.89 -8.19 -9.70
CA GLN A 4 8.95 -6.76 -9.42
C GLN A 4 8.91 -6.44 -7.92
N LEU A 5 8.36 -7.34 -7.10
CA LEU A 5 8.31 -7.20 -5.64
C LEU A 5 9.50 -7.89 -4.97
N ASP A 6 10.44 -8.44 -5.73
CA ASP A 6 11.67 -9.02 -5.17
C ASP A 6 12.80 -7.98 -5.00
N ASP A 7 12.57 -6.75 -5.44
CA ASP A 7 13.46 -5.62 -5.19
C ASP A 7 13.61 -5.34 -3.68
N TYR A 8 14.82 -4.92 -3.27
CA TYR A 8 15.12 -4.67 -1.87
C TYR A 8 14.19 -3.62 -1.25
N SER A 9 13.95 -2.49 -1.92
CA SER A 9 13.10 -1.44 -1.36
C SER A 9 11.64 -1.87 -1.27
N TRP A 10 11.17 -2.71 -2.19
CA TRP A 10 9.83 -3.29 -2.10
C TRP A 10 9.69 -4.34 -1.01
N ARG A 11 10.75 -5.12 -0.73
CA ARG A 11 10.79 -5.99 0.46
C ARG A 11 10.59 -5.17 1.72
N GLU A 12 11.37 -4.11 1.88
CA GLU A 12 11.28 -3.24 3.05
C GLU A 12 9.94 -2.49 3.13
N ALA A 13 9.42 -1.96 2.02
CA ALA A 13 8.12 -1.29 1.99
C ALA A 13 6.98 -2.19 2.48
N PHE A 14 6.95 -3.46 2.05
CA PHE A 14 5.99 -4.45 2.55
C PHE A 14 6.29 -4.86 4.00
N GLY A 15 7.55 -4.89 4.41
CA GLY A 15 7.93 -5.11 5.80
C GLY A 15 7.37 -4.03 6.73
N TYR A 16 7.47 -2.77 6.34
CA TYR A 16 7.03 -1.62 7.14
C TYR A 16 5.54 -1.27 7.02
N ALA A 17 4.84 -1.69 5.96
CA ALA A 17 3.41 -1.44 5.78
C ALA A 17 2.52 -2.66 6.03
N GLY A 18 3.04 -3.87 5.76
CA GLY A 18 2.29 -5.12 5.79
C GLY A 18 2.59 -5.97 7.03
N LYS A 19 3.02 -7.20 6.79
CA LYS A 19 3.20 -8.23 7.83
C LYS A 19 4.63 -8.36 8.35
N GLU A 20 5.64 -7.97 7.57
CA GLU A 20 6.97 -8.61 7.69
C GLU A 20 7.80 -8.15 8.90
N GLN A 21 7.75 -6.89 9.38
CA GLN A 21 8.48 -6.51 10.61
C GLN A 21 7.90 -5.29 11.31
N GLY A 22 7.94 -5.31 12.65
CA GLY A 22 8.13 -4.16 13.55
C GLY A 22 7.81 -2.77 13.01
N THR A 23 6.64 -2.59 12.41
CA THR A 23 6.23 -1.28 11.90
C THR A 23 6.11 -0.37 13.12
N PHE A 24 6.38 0.93 12.96
CA PHE A 24 6.08 1.91 14.01
C PHE A 24 4.66 1.72 14.56
N ALA A 25 3.70 1.34 13.70
CA ALA A 25 2.35 0.97 14.10
C ALA A 25 2.32 -0.24 15.05
N THR A 26 2.97 -1.36 14.73
CA THR A 26 3.01 -2.54 15.62
C THR A 26 3.71 -2.25 16.96
N TYR A 27 4.79 -1.46 16.97
CA TYR A 27 5.46 -1.04 18.22
C TYR A 27 4.56 -0.16 19.11
N GLN A 28 3.61 0.56 18.52
CA GLN A 28 2.61 1.36 19.25
C GLN A 28 1.29 0.63 19.50
N GLY A 29 1.20 -0.66 19.15
CA GLY A 29 -0.04 -1.44 19.27
C GLY A 29 -1.14 -1.01 18.31
N ILE A 30 -0.79 -0.35 17.21
CA ILE A 30 -1.68 0.06 16.13
C ILE A 30 -1.75 -1.06 15.09
N GLU A 31 -2.95 -1.38 14.62
CA GLU A 31 -3.15 -2.33 13.54
C GLU A 31 -2.44 -1.85 12.26
N PRO A 32 -1.56 -2.67 11.66
CA PRO A 32 -0.73 -2.25 10.53
C PRO A 32 -1.55 -2.08 9.25
N VAL A 33 -2.66 -2.81 9.13
CA VAL A 33 -3.57 -2.78 7.99
C VAL A 33 -4.93 -2.26 8.43
N LYS A 34 -5.44 -1.25 7.74
CA LYS A 34 -6.77 -0.65 8.00
C LYS A 34 -7.69 -0.82 6.81
N VAL A 35 -9.00 -0.74 7.04
CA VAL A 35 -9.95 -0.63 5.93
C VAL A 35 -9.94 0.81 5.42
N VAL A 36 -9.90 0.98 4.09
CA VAL A 36 -10.03 2.30 3.44
C VAL A 36 -11.27 3.02 3.97
N GLN A 37 -11.11 4.31 4.30
CA GLN A 37 -12.22 5.12 4.80
C GLN A 37 -13.38 5.13 3.80
N PHE A 38 -14.61 4.86 4.29
CA PHE A 38 -15.85 4.76 3.50
C PHE A 38 -16.03 3.51 2.62
N ALA A 39 -15.04 2.62 2.55
CA ALA A 39 -15.19 1.34 1.88
C ALA A 39 -16.05 0.35 2.70
N ALA A 40 -16.60 -0.65 2.04
CA ALA A 40 -17.22 -1.78 2.74
C ALA A 40 -16.19 -2.49 3.65
N PRO A 41 -16.60 -2.98 4.84
CA PRO A 41 -15.70 -3.70 5.72
C PRO A 41 -15.20 -4.99 5.07
N VAL A 42 -13.87 -5.20 5.13
CA VAL A 42 -13.18 -6.40 4.68
C VAL A 42 -12.22 -6.90 5.78
N SER A 43 -11.65 -8.09 5.63
CA SER A 43 -10.63 -8.59 6.55
C SER A 43 -9.45 -7.60 6.62
N THR A 44 -8.96 -7.31 7.83
CA THR A 44 -7.74 -6.52 8.10
C THR A 44 -6.55 -7.42 8.42
N GLU A 45 -6.64 -8.72 8.11
CA GLU A 45 -5.51 -9.63 8.27
C GLU A 45 -4.28 -9.10 7.50
N PRO A 46 -3.11 -8.99 8.17
CA PRO A 46 -1.88 -8.53 7.53
C PRO A 46 -1.51 -9.40 6.34
N PHE A 47 -0.95 -8.78 5.31
CA PHE A 47 -0.53 -9.43 4.08
C PHE A 47 0.94 -9.12 3.77
N ASP A 48 1.53 -9.91 2.89
CA ASP A 48 2.90 -9.71 2.39
C ASP A 48 2.95 -9.84 0.85
N ARG A 49 4.13 -9.65 0.27
CA ARG A 49 4.41 -9.73 -1.17
C ARG A 49 4.03 -11.07 -1.78
N GLU A 50 4.11 -12.13 -0.99
CA GLU A 50 3.68 -13.46 -1.40
C GLU A 50 2.16 -13.56 -1.57
N ASP A 51 1.38 -12.73 -0.89
CA ASP A 51 -0.09 -12.71 -0.96
C ASP A 51 -0.60 -11.89 -2.15
N VAL A 52 0.28 -11.16 -2.84
CA VAL A 52 -0.08 -10.40 -4.04
C VAL A 52 -0.32 -11.34 -5.22
N ALA A 53 -1.51 -11.24 -5.81
CA ALA A 53 -1.89 -11.91 -7.04
C ALA A 53 -1.55 -11.09 -8.29
N GLU A 54 -1.70 -9.76 -8.21
CA GLU A 54 -1.51 -8.85 -9.34
C GLU A 54 -1.05 -7.47 -8.85
N ILE A 55 -0.12 -6.85 -9.57
CA ILE A 55 0.27 -5.45 -9.38
C ILE A 55 -0.59 -4.60 -10.32
N ILE A 56 -1.43 -3.75 -9.75
CA ILE A 56 -2.32 -2.86 -10.52
C ILE A 56 -1.54 -1.62 -10.96
N ALA A 57 -0.82 -1.01 -10.01
CA ALA A 57 0.08 0.11 -10.26
C ALA A 57 1.12 0.17 -9.13
N MET A 58 2.33 0.62 -9.44
CA MET A 58 3.38 0.86 -8.44
C MET A 58 4.29 1.98 -8.92
N SER A 59 4.84 2.73 -7.97
CA SER A 59 5.89 3.72 -8.21
C SER A 59 6.94 3.60 -7.13
N ASP A 60 8.19 3.45 -7.58
CA ASP A 60 9.35 3.49 -6.69
C ASP A 60 9.46 4.85 -6.03
N GLY A 61 9.82 4.83 -4.74
CA GLY A 61 10.18 6.00 -3.97
C GLY A 61 11.67 6.37 -4.07
N GLU A 62 12.07 7.33 -3.26
CA GLU A 62 13.44 7.79 -3.11
C GLU A 62 13.68 8.19 -1.64
N ASN A 63 14.86 7.88 -1.10
CA ASN A 63 15.24 8.28 0.26
C ASN A 63 15.14 9.80 0.44
N ASP A 64 14.56 10.26 1.56
CA ASP A 64 14.21 11.68 1.81
C ASP A 64 13.30 12.32 0.75
N GLY A 65 12.73 11.49 -0.13
CA GLY A 65 11.93 11.87 -1.27
C GLY A 65 10.53 11.28 -1.21
N PRO A 66 9.94 10.99 -2.38
CA PRO A 66 8.62 10.38 -2.44
C PRO A 66 8.63 8.96 -1.88
N ASN A 67 7.54 8.57 -1.23
CA ASN A 67 7.37 7.20 -0.71
C ASN A 67 7.24 6.17 -1.85
N TRP A 68 7.57 4.91 -1.57
CA TRP A 68 7.15 3.77 -2.39
C TRP A 68 5.65 3.59 -2.24
N ILE A 69 4.93 3.69 -3.36
CA ILE A 69 3.47 3.61 -3.37
C ILE A 69 3.00 2.58 -4.38
N GLY A 70 1.97 1.81 -4.02
CA GLY A 70 1.43 0.80 -4.94
C GLY A 70 0.03 0.33 -4.58
N ILE A 71 -0.64 -0.24 -5.57
CA ILE A 71 -1.93 -0.90 -5.45
C ILE A 71 -1.81 -2.32 -5.95
N PHE A 72 -2.27 -3.24 -5.14
CA PHE A 72 -2.14 -4.67 -5.36
C PHE A 72 -3.48 -5.34 -5.22
N LYS A 73 -3.73 -6.33 -6.06
CA LYS A 73 -4.79 -7.30 -5.83
C LYS A 73 -4.23 -8.46 -5.04
N LEU A 74 -4.84 -8.79 -3.92
CA LEU A 74 -4.44 -9.91 -3.08
C LEU A 74 -5.11 -11.20 -3.56
N LYS A 75 -4.49 -12.35 -3.23
CA LYS A 75 -5.00 -13.68 -3.57
C LYS A 75 -6.35 -14.02 -2.92
N ASP A 76 -6.66 -13.36 -1.81
CA ASP A 76 -7.96 -13.49 -1.12
C ASP A 76 -9.08 -12.61 -1.73
N GLY A 77 -8.75 -11.82 -2.76
CA GLY A 77 -9.69 -10.97 -3.48
C GLY A 77 -9.75 -9.52 -3.00
N ARG A 78 -9.09 -9.16 -1.89
CA ARG A 78 -8.97 -7.77 -1.45
C ARG A 78 -8.09 -6.95 -2.41
N TYR A 79 -8.30 -5.65 -2.41
CA TYR A 79 -7.36 -4.68 -2.97
C TYR A 79 -6.62 -3.99 -1.83
N ALA A 80 -5.32 -3.84 -1.97
CA ALA A 80 -4.46 -3.25 -0.95
C ALA A 80 -3.65 -2.08 -1.52
N SER A 81 -3.47 -1.03 -0.73
CA SER A 81 -2.49 0.02 -0.96
C SER A 81 -1.30 -0.14 -0.03
N ILE A 82 -0.12 0.24 -0.50
CA ILE A 82 1.05 0.49 0.33
C ILE A 82 1.50 1.92 0.09
N ASP A 83 1.85 2.59 1.18
CA ASP A 83 2.59 3.84 1.19
C ASP A 83 3.68 3.73 2.26
N ALA A 84 4.94 3.62 1.83
CA ALA A 84 6.07 3.45 2.72
C ALA A 84 7.28 4.29 2.29
N GLY A 85 7.98 4.85 3.26
CA GLY A 85 9.12 5.73 3.01
C GLY A 85 10.21 5.55 4.04
N CYS A 86 11.40 6.03 3.70
CA CYS A 86 12.56 6.07 4.58
C CYS A 86 13.42 7.31 4.27
N ASP A 87 14.24 7.70 5.24
CA ASP A 87 15.16 8.84 5.11
C ASP A 87 16.47 8.44 4.39
N TYR A 88 17.43 9.37 4.28
CA TYR A 88 18.75 9.08 3.69
C TYR A 88 19.57 8.01 4.42
N THR A 89 19.22 7.65 5.66
CA THR A 89 19.90 6.59 6.42
C THR A 89 19.38 5.20 6.06
N GLY A 90 18.29 5.14 5.28
CA GLY A 90 17.68 3.90 4.80
C GLY A 90 16.58 3.38 5.71
N TRP A 91 16.17 2.13 5.47
CA TRP A 91 14.98 1.56 6.09
C TRP A 91 15.13 1.32 7.61
N ASP A 92 16.35 1.13 8.12
CA ASP A 92 16.58 0.71 9.52
C ASP A 92 16.44 1.81 10.60
N CYS A 93 16.28 3.09 10.25
CA CYS A 93 16.27 4.18 11.27
C CYS A 93 14.97 5.00 11.30
N GLN A 94 14.59 5.60 10.16
CA GLN A 94 13.39 6.43 10.05
C GLN A 94 12.48 5.95 8.92
N ALA A 95 12.19 4.66 8.91
CA ALA A 95 11.17 4.11 8.02
C ALA A 95 9.78 4.15 8.63
N CYS A 96 8.80 4.34 7.77
CA CYS A 96 7.39 4.15 8.09
C CYS A 96 6.67 3.51 6.91
N GLY A 97 5.54 2.86 7.21
CA GLY A 97 4.69 2.25 6.21
C GLY A 97 3.25 2.22 6.69
N TYR A 98 2.34 2.36 5.73
CA TYR A 98 0.91 2.31 5.92
C TYR A 98 0.31 1.41 4.85
N ALA A 99 -0.60 0.54 5.27
CA ALA A 99 -1.38 -0.27 4.36
C ALA A 99 -2.88 -0.12 4.64
N GLU A 100 -3.64 -0.01 3.56
CA GLU A 100 -5.10 -0.02 3.61
C GLU A 100 -5.65 -1.07 2.67
N VAL A 101 -6.84 -1.60 2.98
CA VAL A 101 -7.53 -2.62 2.19
C VAL A 101 -9.00 -2.28 1.93
N CYS A 102 -9.52 -2.74 0.80
CA CYS A 102 -10.95 -2.67 0.46
C CYS A 102 -11.38 -3.83 -0.45
N GLY A 103 -12.68 -3.89 -0.76
CA GLY A 103 -13.27 -4.99 -1.54
C GLY A 103 -13.11 -4.81 -3.05
N THR A 104 -12.98 -3.58 -3.54
CA THR A 104 -12.92 -3.29 -4.98
C THR A 104 -11.85 -2.27 -5.35
N LEU A 105 -11.37 -2.33 -6.59
CA LEU A 105 -10.42 -1.36 -7.13
C LEU A 105 -11.01 0.06 -7.19
N GLU A 106 -12.31 0.19 -7.46
CA GLU A 106 -12.97 1.49 -7.52
C GLU A 106 -12.94 2.20 -6.16
N GLU A 107 -13.25 1.49 -5.08
CA GLU A 107 -13.16 2.03 -3.71
C GLU A 107 -11.73 2.47 -3.37
N MET A 108 -10.74 1.66 -3.76
CA MET A 108 -9.32 1.99 -3.55
C MET A 108 -8.95 3.28 -4.28
N ILE A 109 -9.25 3.35 -5.58
CA ILE A 109 -8.94 4.55 -6.39
C ILE A 109 -9.67 5.76 -5.84
N LYS A 110 -10.94 5.62 -5.42
CA LYS A 110 -11.79 6.73 -5.01
C LYS A 110 -11.54 7.23 -3.59
N TRP A 111 -11.14 6.37 -2.66
CA TRP A 111 -11.03 6.73 -1.24
C TRP A 111 -9.71 6.33 -0.58
N GLY A 112 -9.01 5.31 -1.10
CA GLY A 112 -7.76 4.81 -0.51
C GLY A 112 -6.50 5.51 -1.02
N LEU A 113 -6.63 6.51 -1.89
CA LEU A 113 -5.52 7.27 -2.45
C LEU A 113 -5.75 8.77 -2.34
N SER A 114 -4.67 9.51 -2.15
CA SER A 114 -4.62 10.96 -2.36
C SER A 114 -4.58 11.30 -3.85
N ASP A 115 -4.86 12.56 -4.20
CA ASP A 115 -4.76 13.04 -5.58
C ASP A 115 -3.34 12.95 -6.15
N GLU A 116 -2.32 13.12 -5.30
CA GLU A 116 -0.92 12.97 -5.70
C GLU A 116 -0.59 11.51 -6.01
N GLN A 117 -0.98 10.58 -5.14
CA GLN A 117 -0.77 9.15 -5.35
C GLN A 117 -1.46 8.68 -6.63
N ARG A 118 -2.72 9.08 -6.87
CA ARG A 118 -3.44 8.81 -8.11
C ARG A 118 -2.67 9.28 -9.33
N LYS A 119 -2.26 10.56 -9.33
CA LYS A 119 -1.50 11.14 -10.44
C LYS A 119 -0.20 10.39 -10.71
N ARG A 120 0.53 10.04 -9.65
CA ARG A 120 1.82 9.34 -9.75
C ARG A 120 1.64 7.89 -10.22
N LEU A 121 0.55 7.25 -9.86
CA LEU A 121 0.17 5.90 -10.32
C LEU A 121 -0.54 5.91 -11.69
N GLY A 122 -0.81 7.08 -12.27
CA GLY A 122 -1.55 7.20 -13.54
C GLY A 122 -3.02 6.79 -13.45
N LEU A 123 -3.61 6.87 -12.26
CA LEU A 123 -5.00 6.50 -11.98
C LEU A 123 -5.89 7.72 -11.88
N SER A 124 -7.14 7.58 -12.29
CA SER A 124 -8.15 8.63 -12.18
C SER A 124 -9.45 8.05 -11.63
N VAL A 125 -10.17 8.83 -10.84
CA VAL A 125 -11.56 8.52 -10.52
C VAL A 125 -12.37 8.80 -11.79
N ASP A 126 -12.78 7.76 -12.51
CA ASP A 126 -13.70 7.93 -13.61
C ASP A 126 -14.97 8.63 -13.12
N LYS A 127 -15.34 9.72 -13.78
CA LYS A 127 -16.67 10.32 -13.60
C LYS A 127 -17.67 9.43 -14.34
N HIS A 128 -18.10 8.34 -13.75
CA HIS A 128 -19.29 7.63 -14.19
C HIS A 128 -20.33 7.67 -13.07
N GLY A 129 -21.29 8.59 -13.22
CA GLY A 129 -22.40 8.73 -12.28
C GLY A 129 -22.93 10.15 -12.08
N GLU A 130 -23.00 10.97 -13.13
CA GLU A 130 -24.03 12.02 -13.19
C GLU A 130 -25.03 11.55 -14.25
N ALA A 131 -26.21 11.14 -13.80
CA ALA A 131 -27.33 10.72 -14.62
C ALA A 131 -27.92 11.89 -15.42
#